data_AF-Q5B083-F1
#
_entry.id   AF-Q5B083-F1
#
_cell.length_a   1.000
_cell.length_b   1.000
_cell.length_c   1.000
_cell.angle_alpha   90.00
_cell.angle_beta   90.00
_cell.angle_gamma   90.00
#
_symmetry.space_group_name_H-M   'P 1'
#
loop_
_entity.id
_entity.type
_entity.pdbx_description
1 polymer ?
#
loop_
_entity_poly.entity_id
_entity_poly.type
_entity_poly.pdbx_seq_one_letter_code
_entity_poly.pdbx_strand_id
1 'polypeptide(L)'
;MTDLTPLFTELLHKQDEYISLSRPLTTQTADEFLKEAYRINTHISSLLSHLHKIRPSFLSISTHASGKSTHRSSPSTTTTKGKDTILSPDELDAVTSSTSSLLHTLSSSISNLSSAESLRQETHSTLLDKKYNRKRSRASNLLFQWASGSSALAESEDAGKKPEQIIEEQIENNTKAVRESVLWFLRRRLEGTIEMQRDMVEKRIERAREREKSVLYKNSASASTSAAGTLAGSTRSGVAGRGRGVSVSAPSNYPDAALEMADTVGVGAKGNTLDASEVAAIEAELTPEQLQLFAEENDSMVRYYEDTLSKVQCIEYRDEYRAREQRVEACE
;
A
#
# COMPACT_ATOMS: atom_id res chain seq x y z
N MET A 1 -41.26 4.36 -12.86
CA MET A 1 -41.07 3.18 -13.72
C MET A 1 -41.86 2.03 -13.11
N THR A 2 -42.70 1.37 -13.88
CA THR A 2 -43.60 0.31 -13.40
C THR A 2 -42.80 -0.95 -13.09
N ASP A 3 -43.06 -1.54 -11.92
CA ASP A 3 -42.40 -2.76 -11.49
C ASP A 3 -43.03 -3.96 -12.25
N LEU A 4 -42.29 -4.50 -13.23
CA LEU A 4 -42.74 -5.58 -14.12
C LEU A 4 -42.51 -6.98 -13.51
N THR A 5 -41.82 -7.03 -12.38
CA THR A 5 -41.49 -8.23 -11.61
C THR A 5 -42.69 -9.11 -11.25
N PRO A 6 -43.85 -8.59 -10.79
CA PRO A 6 -45.02 -9.43 -10.51
C PRO A 6 -45.63 -10.03 -11.79
N LEU A 7 -45.63 -9.31 -12.91
CA LEU A 7 -46.14 -9.83 -14.19
C LEU A 7 -45.22 -10.91 -14.75
N PHE A 8 -43.91 -10.73 -14.62
CA PHE A 8 -42.92 -11.71 -15.04
C PHE A 8 -42.99 -13.01 -14.21
N THR A 9 -43.19 -12.90 -12.90
CA THR A 9 -43.35 -14.07 -12.02
C THR A 9 -44.67 -14.81 -12.28
N GLU A 10 -45.77 -14.10 -12.56
CA GLU A 10 -47.00 -14.73 -13.02
C GLU A 10 -46.85 -15.46 -14.37
N LEU A 11 -46.05 -14.91 -15.29
CA LEU A 11 -45.77 -15.56 -16.58
C LEU A 11 -44.85 -16.77 -16.42
N LEU A 12 -43.87 -16.71 -15.53
CA LEU A 12 -43.00 -17.85 -15.20
C LEU A 12 -43.82 -19.00 -14.60
N HIS A 13 -44.67 -18.74 -13.61
CA HIS A 13 -45.51 -19.77 -13.01
C HIS A 13 -46.51 -20.40 -14.00
N LYS A 14 -46.90 -19.68 -15.06
CA LYS A 14 -47.72 -20.23 -16.17
C LYS A 14 -46.91 -21.10 -17.14
N GLN A 15 -45.58 -20.97 -17.16
CA GLN A 15 -44.66 -21.70 -18.06
C GLN A 15 -43.81 -22.77 -17.33
N ASP A 16 -43.93 -22.87 -16.01
CA ASP A 16 -43.04 -23.60 -15.10
C ASP A 16 -43.14 -25.14 -15.12
N GLU A 17 -43.85 -25.78 -16.04
CA GLU A 17 -43.78 -27.26 -16.15
C GLU A 17 -42.45 -27.77 -16.72
N TYR A 18 -41.55 -26.91 -17.24
CA TYR A 18 -40.29 -27.35 -17.87
C TYR A 18 -39.04 -26.55 -17.49
N ILE A 19 -39.11 -25.57 -16.59
CA ILE A 19 -37.92 -24.86 -16.12
C ILE A 19 -37.52 -25.42 -14.75
N SER A 20 -37.22 -26.72 -14.72
CA SER A 20 -36.42 -27.25 -13.63
C SER A 20 -35.10 -26.49 -13.63
N LEU A 21 -34.92 -25.59 -12.66
CA LEU A 21 -33.67 -24.88 -12.46
C LEU A 21 -32.55 -25.90 -12.56
N SER A 22 -31.72 -25.75 -13.59
CA SER A 22 -30.54 -26.57 -13.82
C SER A 22 -29.74 -26.57 -12.53
N ARG A 23 -29.79 -27.72 -11.86
CA ARG A 23 -28.85 -28.27 -10.89
C ARG A 23 -28.33 -27.27 -9.83
N PRO A 24 -28.58 -27.47 -8.53
CA PRO A 24 -27.92 -26.66 -7.51
C PRO A 24 -26.40 -26.71 -7.77
N LEU A 25 -25.76 -25.54 -7.81
CA LEU A 25 -24.31 -25.39 -7.97
C LEU A 25 -23.61 -26.13 -6.82
N THR A 26 -23.45 -27.44 -6.98
CA THR A 26 -22.75 -28.26 -5.99
C THR A 26 -21.27 -27.96 -6.13
N THR A 27 -20.61 -27.68 -5.01
CA THR A 27 -19.15 -27.55 -4.93
C THR A 27 -18.43 -28.84 -5.34
N GLN A 28 -19.14 -29.96 -5.43
CA GLN A 28 -18.64 -31.23 -5.92
C GLN A 28 -18.33 -31.19 -7.42
N THR A 29 -19.17 -30.52 -8.22
CA THR A 29 -18.96 -30.22 -9.65
C THR A 29 -18.34 -28.85 -9.90
N ALA A 30 -17.96 -28.08 -8.87
CA ALA A 30 -17.22 -26.85 -9.08
C ALA A 30 -15.81 -27.19 -9.58
N ASP A 31 -15.39 -26.50 -10.64
CA ASP A 31 -14.08 -26.59 -11.27
C ASP A 31 -12.96 -26.57 -10.22
N GLU A 32 -11.91 -27.36 -10.46
CA GLU A 32 -10.70 -27.41 -9.62
C GLU A 32 -10.11 -26.01 -9.38
N PHE A 33 -10.18 -25.14 -10.40
CA PHE A 33 -9.82 -23.73 -10.33
C PHE A 33 -10.55 -22.98 -9.20
N LEU A 34 -11.87 -23.11 -9.13
CA LEU A 34 -12.67 -22.41 -8.12
C LEU A 34 -12.38 -22.95 -6.72
N LYS A 35 -12.19 -24.27 -6.59
CA LYS A 35 -11.79 -24.89 -5.32
C LYS A 35 -10.47 -24.31 -4.81
N GLU A 36 -9.46 -24.19 -5.67
CA GLU A 36 -8.18 -23.57 -5.31
C GLU A 36 -8.32 -22.08 -4.99
N ALA A 37 -9.06 -21.31 -5.80
CA ALA A 37 -9.34 -19.91 -5.51
C ALA A 37 -10.00 -19.71 -4.13
N TYR A 38 -10.96 -20.55 -3.75
CA TYR A 38 -11.59 -20.51 -2.43
C TYR A 38 -10.62 -20.88 -1.31
N ARG A 39 -9.74 -21.87 -1.52
CA ARG A 39 -8.67 -22.24 -0.56
C ARG A 39 -7.75 -21.06 -0.32
N ILE A 40 -7.23 -20.44 -1.40
CA ILE A 40 -6.38 -19.25 -1.34
C ILE A 40 -7.09 -18.11 -0.59
N ASN A 41 -8.35 -17.82 -0.93
CA ASN A 41 -9.11 -16.76 -0.28
C ASN A 41 -9.31 -16.98 1.23
N THR A 42 -9.52 -18.25 1.63
CA THR A 42 -9.63 -18.64 3.04
C THR A 42 -8.30 -18.46 3.77
N HIS A 43 -7.19 -18.81 3.13
CA HIS A 43 -5.86 -18.60 3.70
C HIS A 43 -5.51 -17.11 3.83
N ILE A 44 -5.79 -16.29 2.81
CA ILE A 44 -5.61 -14.82 2.88
C ILE A 44 -6.45 -14.22 4.02
N SER A 45 -7.71 -14.64 4.15
CA SER A 45 -8.59 -14.16 5.23
C SER A 45 -8.08 -14.54 6.61
N SER A 46 -7.60 -15.78 6.75
CA SER A 46 -7.02 -16.28 8.00
C SER A 46 -5.76 -15.52 8.38
N LEU A 47 -4.89 -15.26 7.39
CA LEU A 47 -3.67 -14.48 7.55
C LEU A 47 -3.98 -13.05 7.96
N LEU A 48 -4.92 -12.38 7.28
CA LEU A 48 -5.36 -11.03 7.62
C LEU A 48 -5.89 -10.95 9.06
N SER A 49 -6.75 -11.91 9.46
CA SER A 49 -7.23 -11.98 10.84
C SER A 49 -6.09 -12.16 11.85
N HIS A 50 -5.08 -12.98 11.51
CA HIS A 50 -3.88 -13.14 12.33
C HIS A 50 -3.08 -11.83 12.42
N LEU A 51 -2.85 -11.14 11.30
CA LEU A 51 -2.18 -9.84 11.25
C LEU A 51 -2.90 -8.78 12.08
N HIS A 52 -4.24 -8.75 12.03
CA HIS A 52 -5.04 -7.82 12.84
C HIS A 52 -4.91 -8.11 14.35
N LYS A 53 -4.83 -9.39 14.74
CA LYS A 53 -4.68 -9.79 16.14
C LYS A 53 -3.31 -9.43 16.71
N ILE A 54 -2.25 -9.54 15.90
CA ILE A 54 -0.88 -9.21 16.32
C ILE A 54 -0.57 -7.71 16.18
N ARG A 55 -1.28 -6.95 15.34
CA ARG A 55 -1.05 -5.50 15.16
C ARG A 55 -0.89 -4.71 16.47
N PRO A 56 -1.70 -4.93 17.53
CA PRO A 56 -1.52 -4.23 18.80
C PRO A 56 -0.16 -4.52 19.45
N SER A 57 0.35 -5.75 19.40
CA SER A 57 1.67 -6.07 19.96
C SER A 57 2.80 -5.43 19.15
N PHE A 58 2.68 -5.41 17.82
CA PHE A 58 3.65 -4.75 16.93
C PHE A 58 3.67 -3.22 17.09
N LEU A 59 2.52 -2.59 17.30
CA LEU A 59 2.40 -1.12 17.39
C LEU A 59 2.48 -0.58 18.81
N SER A 60 2.31 -1.41 19.85
CA SER A 60 2.41 -0.94 21.23
C SER A 60 3.80 -0.37 21.51
N ILE A 61 3.82 0.88 21.99
CA ILE A 61 5.03 1.63 22.37
C ILE A 61 5.62 1.11 23.70
N SER A 62 4.97 0.14 24.35
CA SER A 62 5.26 -0.25 25.72
C SER A 62 6.40 -1.28 25.83
N THR A 63 7.63 -0.83 25.58
CA THR A 63 8.77 -1.31 26.39
C THR A 63 9.15 -0.31 27.49
N HIS A 64 8.28 0.66 27.77
CA HIS A 64 8.37 1.44 28.98
C HIS A 64 7.53 0.76 30.07
N ALA A 65 8.18 -0.15 30.80
CA ALA A 65 8.00 -0.19 32.25
C ALA A 65 8.41 1.19 32.82
N SER A 66 7.60 2.21 32.54
CA SER A 66 7.74 3.53 33.14
C SER A 66 7.05 3.48 34.48
N GLY A 67 7.82 3.78 35.53
CA GLY A 67 7.28 4.11 36.83
C GLY A 67 7.22 2.92 37.77
N LYS A 68 8.20 2.90 38.67
CA LYS A 68 8.04 2.44 40.04
C LYS A 68 6.81 3.14 40.63
N SER A 69 5.62 2.59 40.38
CA SER A 69 4.39 3.04 41.00
C SER A 69 4.38 2.51 42.42
N THR A 70 4.85 3.36 43.32
CA THR A 70 4.73 3.16 44.76
C THR A 70 3.28 3.44 45.15
N HIS A 71 2.34 2.56 44.79
CA HIS A 71 0.97 2.63 45.31
C HIS A 71 0.47 1.26 45.77
N ARG A 72 0.48 1.14 47.10
CA ARG A 72 -0.50 0.48 47.96
C ARG A 72 -1.09 -0.85 47.48
N SER A 73 -0.60 -1.90 48.12
CA SER A 73 -1.21 -3.22 48.24
C SER A 73 -2.68 -3.15 48.70
N SER A 74 -3.57 -3.78 47.93
CA SER A 74 -4.85 -4.30 48.40
C SER A 74 -5.18 -5.58 47.61
N PRO A 75 -5.40 -6.74 48.24
CA PRO A 75 -5.61 -8.01 47.55
C PRO A 75 -7.09 -8.45 47.57
N SER A 76 -7.70 -8.63 46.39
CA SER A 76 -8.97 -9.34 46.14
C SER A 76 -9.40 -8.99 44.70
N THR A 77 -9.80 -9.83 43.75
CA THR A 77 -10.31 -11.20 43.71
C THR A 77 -10.13 -11.70 42.27
N THR A 78 -10.01 -13.01 42.12
CA THR A 78 -9.95 -13.80 40.88
C THR A 78 -10.93 -13.37 39.77
N THR A 79 -10.39 -12.94 38.64
CA THR A 79 -11.01 -13.14 37.31
C THR A 79 -9.93 -13.50 36.29
N THR A 80 -9.96 -14.74 35.86
CA THR A 80 -9.22 -15.28 34.72
C THR A 80 -9.77 -14.67 33.43
N LYS A 81 -9.01 -13.79 32.76
CA LYS A 81 -9.01 -13.56 31.29
C LYS A 81 -8.09 -12.40 30.94
N GLY A 82 -7.25 -12.60 29.92
CA GLY A 82 -6.43 -11.56 29.29
C GLY A 82 -4.97 -11.59 29.72
N LYS A 83 -4.22 -12.61 29.31
CA LYS A 83 -2.77 -12.47 29.15
C LYS A 83 -2.58 -11.48 28.01
N ASP A 84 -2.41 -10.21 28.32
CA ASP A 84 -1.98 -9.21 27.36
C ASP A 84 -0.57 -9.60 26.92
N THR A 85 -0.53 -10.43 25.87
CA THR A 85 0.67 -10.97 25.24
C THR A 85 1.40 -9.84 24.53
N ILE A 86 2.18 -9.08 25.29
CA ILE A 86 3.32 -8.33 24.75
C ILE A 86 4.31 -9.41 24.30
N LEU A 87 4.25 -9.78 23.02
CA LEU A 87 5.18 -10.73 22.41
C LEU A 87 6.60 -10.14 22.50
N SER A 88 7.57 -11.00 22.83
CA SER A 88 8.99 -10.63 22.88
C SER A 88 9.47 -10.15 21.50
N PRO A 89 10.43 -9.22 21.40
CA PRO A 89 11.00 -8.79 20.11
C PRO A 89 11.39 -9.97 19.20
N ASP A 90 11.98 -11.03 19.76
CA ASP A 90 12.40 -12.22 19.02
C ASP A 90 11.20 -13.03 18.50
N GLU A 91 10.12 -13.10 19.28
CA GLU A 91 8.87 -13.74 18.86
C GLU A 91 8.21 -12.98 17.70
N LEU A 92 8.30 -11.64 17.71
CA LEU A 92 7.80 -10.79 16.61
C LEU A 92 8.59 -11.03 15.31
N ASP A 93 9.90 -11.27 15.38
CA ASP A 93 10.71 -11.62 14.20
C ASP A 93 10.36 -13.01 13.64
N ALA A 94 10.16 -14.00 14.51
CA ALA A 94 9.69 -15.33 14.09
C ALA A 94 8.30 -15.25 13.42
N VAL A 95 7.40 -14.42 13.96
CA VAL A 95 6.08 -14.17 13.37
C VAL A 95 6.19 -13.47 12.02
N THR A 96 7.10 -12.50 11.88
CA THR A 96 7.32 -11.82 10.60
C THR A 96 7.87 -12.78 9.54
N SER A 97 8.85 -13.60 9.90
CA SER A 97 9.42 -14.62 9.00
C SER A 97 8.38 -15.63 8.53
N SER A 98 7.59 -16.18 9.47
CA SER A 98 6.51 -17.13 9.13
C SER A 98 5.42 -16.48 8.26
N THR A 99 5.04 -15.23 8.54
CA THR A 99 4.09 -14.48 7.72
C THR A 99 4.63 -14.24 6.30
N SER A 100 5.89 -13.86 6.15
CA SER A 100 6.54 -13.70 4.85
C SER A 100 6.59 -15.00 4.04
N SER A 101 6.85 -16.14 4.70
CA SER A 101 6.81 -17.46 4.06
C SER A 101 5.40 -17.82 3.57
N LEU A 102 4.36 -17.51 4.37
CA LEU A 102 2.96 -17.70 3.97
C LEU A 102 2.58 -16.80 2.79
N LEU A 103 2.98 -15.53 2.80
CA LEU A 103 2.74 -14.63 1.65
C LEU A 103 3.40 -15.13 0.37
N HIS A 104 4.65 -15.62 0.45
CA HIS A 104 5.33 -16.19 -0.71
C HIS A 104 4.62 -17.45 -1.21
N THR A 105 4.16 -18.32 -0.29
CA THR A 105 3.39 -19.52 -0.62
C THR A 105 2.07 -19.15 -1.31
N LEU A 106 1.38 -18.12 -0.82
CA LEU A 106 0.15 -17.61 -1.44
C LEU A 106 0.41 -16.99 -2.81
N SER A 107 1.46 -16.19 -2.96
CA SER A 107 1.88 -15.62 -4.26
C SER A 107 2.20 -16.71 -5.28
N SER A 108 2.93 -17.75 -4.86
CA SER A 108 3.22 -18.93 -5.68
C SER A 108 1.94 -19.69 -6.06
N SER A 109 1.01 -19.86 -5.12
CA SER A 109 -0.28 -20.51 -5.40
C SER A 109 -1.14 -19.73 -6.40
N ILE A 110 -1.18 -18.39 -6.31
CA ILE A 110 -1.87 -17.52 -7.27
C ILE A 110 -1.19 -17.57 -8.63
N SER A 111 0.15 -17.58 -8.66
CA SER A 111 0.92 -17.69 -9.90
C SER A 111 0.65 -19.03 -10.59
N ASN A 112 0.69 -20.14 -9.85
CA ASN A 112 0.35 -21.46 -10.35
C ASN A 112 -1.10 -21.51 -10.89
N LEU A 113 -2.06 -20.93 -10.16
CA LEU A 113 -3.45 -20.83 -10.61
C LEU A 113 -3.58 -20.03 -11.91
N SER A 114 -2.84 -18.92 -12.04
CA SER A 114 -2.85 -18.11 -13.27
C SER A 114 -2.18 -18.82 -14.45
N SER A 115 -1.07 -19.53 -14.24
CA SER A 115 -0.42 -20.34 -15.27
C SER A 115 -1.32 -21.49 -15.73
N ALA A 116 -1.99 -22.16 -14.80
CA ALA A 116 -2.97 -23.20 -15.12
C ALA A 116 -4.14 -22.64 -15.96
N GLU A 117 -4.63 -21.43 -15.64
CA GLU A 117 -5.69 -20.82 -16.45
C GLU A 117 -5.19 -20.40 -17.83
N SER A 118 -3.99 -19.82 -17.95
CA SER A 118 -3.41 -19.50 -19.28
C SER A 118 -3.28 -20.75 -20.16
N LEU A 119 -2.82 -21.88 -19.60
CA LEU A 119 -2.78 -23.16 -20.33
C LEU A 119 -4.17 -23.64 -20.75
N ARG A 120 -5.18 -23.48 -19.90
CA ARG A 120 -6.57 -23.80 -20.23
C ARG A 120 -7.08 -22.88 -21.35
N GLN A 121 -6.76 -21.60 -21.31
CA GLN A 121 -7.15 -20.64 -22.35
C GLN A 121 -6.55 -21.00 -23.71
N GLU A 122 -5.26 -21.34 -23.75
CA GLU A 122 -4.56 -21.76 -24.97
C GLU A 122 -5.08 -23.10 -25.51
N THR A 123 -5.37 -24.06 -24.64
CA THR A 123 -5.94 -25.34 -25.07
C THR A 123 -7.35 -25.16 -25.63
N HIS A 124 -8.17 -24.32 -25.01
CA HIS A 124 -9.51 -24.02 -25.52
C HIS A 124 -9.47 -23.28 -26.86
N SER A 125 -8.66 -22.22 -26.99
CA SER A 125 -8.54 -21.48 -28.26
C SER A 125 -8.02 -22.39 -29.38
N THR A 126 -7.00 -23.20 -29.12
CA THR A 126 -6.48 -24.15 -30.12
C THR A 126 -7.47 -25.27 -30.46
N LEU A 127 -8.34 -25.68 -29.52
CA LEU A 127 -9.41 -26.64 -29.78
C LEU A 127 -10.53 -26.03 -30.63
N LEU A 128 -10.95 -24.79 -30.35
CA LEU A 128 -11.91 -24.06 -31.17
C LEU A 128 -11.37 -23.87 -32.59
N ASP A 129 -10.12 -23.41 -32.71
CA ASP A 129 -9.45 -23.31 -34.00
C ASP A 129 -9.45 -24.65 -34.73
N LYS A 130 -9.14 -25.74 -34.05
CA LYS A 130 -9.14 -27.08 -34.68
C LYS A 130 -10.54 -27.57 -35.03
N LYS A 131 -11.59 -27.21 -34.29
CA LYS A 131 -12.98 -27.61 -34.56
C LYS A 131 -13.53 -26.87 -35.79
N TYR A 132 -13.27 -25.57 -35.87
CA TYR A 132 -13.89 -24.69 -36.86
C TYR A 132 -12.98 -24.44 -38.08
N ASN A 133 -11.66 -24.37 -37.92
CA ASN A 133 -10.72 -24.21 -39.03
C ASN A 133 -10.44 -25.51 -39.80
N ARG A 134 -10.63 -26.70 -39.22
CA ARG A 134 -10.51 -27.97 -39.99
C ARG A 134 -11.57 -28.11 -41.09
N LYS A 135 -12.73 -27.47 -40.93
CA LYS A 135 -13.86 -27.56 -41.87
C LYS A 135 -13.89 -26.41 -42.88
N ARG A 136 -13.00 -25.44 -42.77
CA ARG A 136 -12.98 -24.24 -43.61
C ARG A 136 -11.56 -24.02 -44.14
N SER A 137 -11.38 -24.17 -45.46
CA SER A 137 -10.12 -23.78 -46.11
C SER A 137 -9.83 -22.31 -45.81
N ARG A 138 -8.57 -21.96 -45.50
CA ARG A 138 -8.18 -20.54 -45.27
C ARG A 138 -8.60 -19.63 -46.44
N ALA A 139 -8.65 -20.18 -47.66
CA ALA A 139 -9.14 -19.50 -48.85
C ALA A 139 -10.65 -19.17 -48.80
N SER A 140 -11.49 -20.05 -48.25
CA SER A 140 -12.94 -19.78 -48.16
C SER A 140 -13.28 -18.81 -47.03
N ASN A 141 -12.46 -18.73 -45.98
CA ASN A 141 -12.65 -17.75 -44.91
C ASN A 141 -12.38 -16.31 -45.39
N LEU A 142 -11.29 -16.13 -46.15
CA LEU A 142 -10.97 -14.84 -46.77
C LEU A 142 -12.04 -14.41 -47.78
N LEU A 143 -12.57 -15.34 -48.57
CA LEU A 143 -13.65 -15.05 -49.54
C LEU A 143 -14.98 -14.68 -48.86
N PHE A 144 -15.36 -15.34 -47.77
CA PHE A 144 -16.55 -14.96 -47.00
C PHE A 144 -16.38 -13.61 -46.30
N GLN A 145 -15.16 -13.29 -45.84
CA GLN A 145 -14.85 -12.01 -45.21
C GLN A 145 -14.98 -10.85 -46.21
N TRP A 146 -14.49 -11.04 -47.44
CA TRP A 146 -14.70 -10.12 -48.57
C TRP A 146 -16.18 -10.01 -48.97
N ALA A 147 -16.90 -11.13 -49.06
CA ALA A 147 -18.31 -11.15 -49.48
C ALA A 147 -19.26 -10.53 -48.45
N SER A 148 -18.88 -10.50 -47.16
CA SER A 148 -19.68 -9.84 -46.11
C SER A 148 -19.55 -8.30 -46.13
N GLY A 149 -18.71 -7.73 -47.00
CA GLY A 149 -18.44 -6.28 -47.03
C GLY A 149 -17.57 -5.79 -45.87
N SER A 150 -17.07 -6.70 -45.02
CA SER A 150 -16.12 -6.40 -43.95
C SER A 150 -14.73 -6.23 -44.53
N SER A 151 -14.32 -4.98 -44.74
CA SER A 151 -12.91 -4.63 -44.96
C SER A 151 -12.08 -5.13 -43.78
N ALA A 152 -10.80 -5.46 -43.99
CA ALA A 152 -9.88 -5.90 -42.94
C ALA A 152 -9.68 -4.88 -41.78
N LEU A 153 -10.31 -3.71 -41.87
CA LEU A 153 -10.35 -2.63 -40.88
C LEU A 153 -11.67 -2.57 -40.08
N ALA A 154 -12.71 -3.30 -40.48
CA ALA A 154 -13.93 -3.40 -39.69
C ALA A 154 -13.72 -4.48 -38.62
N GLU A 155 -13.57 -4.03 -37.38
CA GLU A 155 -13.32 -4.79 -36.15
C GLU A 155 -14.50 -5.69 -35.72
N SER A 156 -15.30 -6.20 -36.67
CA SER A 156 -16.34 -7.17 -36.38
C SER A 156 -15.72 -8.57 -36.37
N GLU A 157 -15.21 -8.98 -35.21
CA GLU A 157 -14.64 -10.33 -34.97
C GLU A 157 -15.62 -11.47 -35.32
N ASP A 158 -16.92 -11.17 -35.48
CA ASP A 158 -17.99 -12.13 -35.74
C ASP A 158 -18.36 -12.31 -37.22
N ALA A 159 -17.79 -11.52 -38.14
CA ALA A 159 -18.13 -11.61 -39.56
C ALA A 159 -17.67 -12.95 -40.17
N GLY A 160 -18.62 -13.87 -40.35
CA GLY A 160 -18.43 -15.15 -41.04
C GLY A 160 -18.24 -16.38 -40.14
N LYS A 161 -18.21 -16.22 -38.81
CA LYS A 161 -18.20 -17.35 -37.86
C LYS A 161 -19.56 -18.06 -37.86
N LYS A 162 -19.57 -19.36 -37.58
CA LYS A 162 -20.85 -20.09 -37.42
C LYS A 162 -21.56 -19.58 -36.16
N PRO A 163 -22.90 -19.49 -36.13
CA PRO A 163 -23.62 -19.05 -34.93
C PRO A 163 -23.31 -19.94 -33.72
N GLU A 164 -23.10 -21.25 -33.94
CA GLU A 164 -22.66 -22.20 -32.92
C GLU A 164 -21.26 -21.91 -32.38
N GLN A 165 -20.33 -21.47 -33.24
CA GLN A 165 -18.97 -21.05 -32.85
C GLN A 165 -19.00 -19.79 -32.00
N ILE A 166 -19.83 -18.81 -32.37
CA ILE A 166 -19.98 -17.56 -31.63
C ILE A 166 -20.48 -17.84 -30.21
N ILE A 167 -21.46 -18.74 -30.04
CA ILE A 167 -21.97 -19.12 -28.72
C ILE A 167 -20.89 -19.83 -27.89
N GLU A 168 -20.15 -20.79 -28.47
CA GLU A 168 -19.06 -21.47 -27.76
C GLU A 168 -17.94 -20.48 -27.36
N GLU A 169 -17.52 -19.60 -28.27
CA GLU A 169 -16.53 -18.55 -28.00
C GLU A 169 -17.01 -17.59 -26.91
N GLN A 170 -18.28 -17.18 -26.93
CA GLN A 170 -18.86 -16.30 -25.93
C GLN A 170 -18.91 -16.97 -24.54
N ILE A 171 -19.32 -18.24 -24.45
CA ILE A 171 -19.31 -18.98 -23.17
C ILE A 171 -17.87 -19.04 -22.65
N GLU A 172 -16.91 -19.36 -23.50
CA GLU A 172 -15.51 -19.39 -23.11
C GLU A 172 -15.01 -18.02 -22.66
N ASN A 173 -15.30 -16.95 -23.40
CA ASN A 173 -14.93 -15.58 -23.05
C ASN A 173 -15.56 -15.14 -21.72
N ASN A 174 -16.82 -15.50 -21.47
CA ASN A 174 -17.46 -15.27 -20.18
C ASN A 174 -16.73 -16.02 -19.06
N THR A 175 -16.35 -17.29 -19.27
CA THR A 175 -15.55 -18.03 -18.27
C THR A 175 -14.17 -17.41 -18.06
N LYS A 176 -13.51 -16.93 -19.12
CA LYS A 176 -12.22 -16.23 -19.03
C LYS A 176 -12.36 -14.95 -18.21
N ALA A 177 -13.33 -14.10 -18.54
CA ALA A 177 -13.60 -12.87 -17.82
C ALA A 177 -13.87 -13.12 -16.32
N VAL A 178 -14.68 -14.14 -15.99
CA VAL A 178 -14.93 -14.51 -14.59
C VAL A 178 -13.63 -14.97 -13.90
N ARG A 179 -12.85 -15.86 -14.51
CA ARG A 179 -11.62 -16.38 -13.88
C ARG A 179 -10.53 -15.33 -13.75
N GLU A 180 -10.39 -14.45 -14.73
CA GLU A 180 -9.50 -13.28 -14.68
C GLU A 180 -9.94 -12.30 -13.59
N SER A 181 -11.24 -12.05 -13.43
CA SER A 181 -11.75 -11.21 -12.35
C SER A 181 -11.45 -11.80 -10.97
N VAL A 182 -11.54 -13.13 -10.82
CA VAL A 182 -11.19 -13.84 -9.58
C VAL A 182 -9.69 -13.75 -9.32
N LEU A 183 -8.84 -13.97 -10.33
CA LEU A 183 -7.38 -13.83 -10.19
C LEU A 183 -7.00 -12.40 -9.81
N TRP A 184 -7.61 -11.41 -10.46
CA TRP A 184 -7.42 -10.00 -10.13
C TRP A 184 -7.81 -9.70 -8.68
N PHE A 185 -8.99 -10.18 -8.24
CA PHE A 185 -9.45 -10.02 -6.86
C PHE A 185 -8.48 -10.64 -5.85
N LEU A 186 -8.00 -11.86 -6.10
CA LEU A 186 -7.06 -12.54 -5.21
C LEU A 186 -5.72 -11.81 -5.11
N ARG A 187 -5.19 -11.32 -6.26
CA ARG A 187 -3.96 -10.51 -6.28
C ARG A 187 -4.13 -9.22 -5.50
N ARG A 188 -5.23 -8.50 -5.74
CA ARG A 188 -5.52 -7.24 -5.05
C ARG A 188 -5.71 -7.43 -3.54
N ARG A 189 -6.34 -8.54 -3.16
CA ARG A 189 -6.54 -8.87 -1.74
C ARG A 189 -5.23 -9.24 -1.05
N LEU A 190 -4.35 -9.99 -1.71
CA LEU A 190 -3.01 -10.31 -1.20
C LEU A 190 -2.18 -9.03 -1.03
N GLU A 191 -2.22 -8.14 -2.03
CA GLU A 191 -1.55 -6.83 -1.98
C GLU A 191 -1.95 -6.04 -0.72
N GLY A 192 -3.25 -5.95 -0.40
CA GLY A 192 -3.69 -5.29 0.83
C GLY A 192 -3.17 -5.95 2.12
N THR A 193 -2.96 -7.27 2.14
CA THR A 193 -2.32 -7.93 3.30
C THR A 193 -0.81 -7.68 3.38
N ILE A 194 -0.14 -7.57 2.23
CA ILE A 194 1.28 -7.24 2.13
C ILE A 194 1.51 -5.81 2.61
N GLU A 195 0.68 -4.86 2.18
CA GLU A 195 0.71 -3.46 2.63
C GLU A 195 0.58 -3.37 4.15
N MET A 196 -0.40 -4.06 4.74
CA MET A 196 -0.56 -4.06 6.19
C MET A 196 0.64 -4.66 6.93
N GLN A 197 1.22 -5.76 6.42
CA GLN A 197 2.43 -6.32 7.01
C GLN A 197 3.60 -5.34 6.91
N ARG A 198 3.80 -4.73 5.74
CA ARG A 198 4.83 -3.72 5.51
C ARG A 198 4.68 -2.57 6.48
N ASP A 199 3.49 -1.99 6.63
CA ASP A 199 3.22 -0.89 7.54
C ASP A 199 3.61 -1.21 9.00
N MET A 200 3.34 -2.43 9.46
CA MET A 200 3.68 -2.86 10.82
C MET A 200 5.20 -3.00 11.00
N VAL A 201 5.87 -3.62 10.03
CA VAL A 201 7.31 -3.84 10.05
C VAL A 201 8.07 -2.52 9.87
N GLU A 202 7.62 -1.64 8.99
CA GLU A 202 8.21 -0.32 8.73
C GLU A 202 8.14 0.54 10.00
N LYS A 203 6.99 0.58 10.67
CA LYS A 203 6.87 1.24 11.99
C LYS A 203 7.77 0.62 13.05
N ARG A 204 8.07 -0.68 12.98
CA ARG A 204 9.02 -1.34 13.90
C ARG A 204 10.45 -0.92 13.59
N ILE A 205 10.84 -0.90 12.32
CA ILE A 205 12.18 -0.50 11.87
C ILE A 205 12.43 0.97 12.17
N GLU A 206 11.47 1.86 11.88
CA GLU A 206 11.62 3.29 12.15
C GLU A 206 11.82 3.54 13.64
N ARG A 207 11.04 2.87 14.50
CA ARG A 207 11.22 2.95 15.96
C ARG A 207 12.50 2.30 16.46
N ALA A 208 13.07 1.32 15.76
CA ALA A 208 14.39 0.79 16.11
C ALA A 208 15.48 1.81 15.79
N ARG A 209 15.41 2.41 14.59
CA ARG A 209 16.31 3.48 14.15
C ARG A 209 16.23 4.72 15.03
N GLU A 210 15.03 5.16 15.43
CA GLU A 210 14.83 6.25 16.38
C GLU A 210 15.46 5.94 17.75
N ARG A 211 15.38 4.69 18.22
CA ARG A 211 16.02 4.29 19.49
C ARG A 211 17.54 4.26 19.37
N GLU A 212 18.09 3.77 18.26
CA GLU A 212 19.53 3.84 18.01
C GLU A 212 20.01 5.30 18.02
N LYS A 213 19.29 6.19 17.33
CA LYS A 213 19.55 7.64 17.35
C LYS A 213 19.39 8.25 18.75
N SER A 214 18.38 7.83 19.52
CA SER A 214 18.07 8.37 20.85
C SER A 214 18.98 7.81 21.95
N VAL A 215 19.48 6.58 21.84
CA VAL A 215 20.50 6.03 22.75
C VAL A 215 21.83 6.76 22.52
N LEU A 216 22.18 7.07 21.27
CA LEU A 216 23.34 7.91 20.96
C LEU A 216 23.17 9.33 21.52
N TYR A 217 22.00 9.95 21.34
CA TYR A 217 21.73 11.28 21.92
C TYR A 217 21.67 11.26 23.45
N LYS A 218 21.11 10.22 24.07
CA LYS A 218 21.07 10.09 25.53
C LYS A 218 22.45 9.79 26.11
N ASN A 219 23.29 9.02 25.41
CA ASN A 219 24.66 8.78 25.82
C ASN A 219 25.53 10.04 25.62
N SER A 220 25.31 10.83 24.56
CA SER A 220 26.00 12.11 24.37
C SER A 220 25.51 13.20 25.34
N ALA A 221 24.20 13.30 25.57
CA ALA A 221 23.62 14.20 26.57
C ALA A 221 24.00 13.79 28.00
N SER A 222 24.02 12.49 28.32
CA SER A 222 24.52 11.98 29.61
C SER A 222 26.02 12.27 29.78
N ALA A 223 26.83 12.16 28.72
CA ALA A 223 28.24 12.54 28.75
C ALA A 223 28.43 14.04 29.00
N SER A 224 27.59 14.90 28.41
CA SER A 224 27.60 16.35 28.66
C SER A 224 27.12 16.75 30.06
N THR A 225 26.27 15.94 30.71
CA THR A 225 25.77 16.21 32.07
C THR A 225 26.75 15.73 33.15
N SER A 226 27.57 14.70 32.86
CA SER A 226 28.67 14.27 33.75
C SER A 226 29.92 15.18 33.71
N ALA A 227 29.99 16.15 32.79
CA ALA A 227 31.08 17.12 32.73
C ALA A 227 30.80 18.45 33.48
N ALA A 228 29.56 18.69 33.91
CA ALA A 228 29.13 19.94 34.58
C ALA A 228 28.73 19.76 36.05
N GLY A 229 29.32 18.78 36.75
CA GLY A 229 28.92 18.38 38.10
C GLY A 229 30.06 18.06 39.06
N THR A 230 31.22 18.73 38.95
CA THR A 230 32.29 18.64 39.95
C THR A 230 32.99 19.99 40.07
N LEU A 231 32.45 20.91 40.88
CA LEU A 231 33.15 22.07 41.47
C LEU A 231 32.22 22.76 42.49
N ALA A 232 32.23 22.27 43.74
CA ALA A 232 31.90 22.95 45.01
C ALA A 232 31.56 21.84 46.02
N GLY A 233 32.37 21.54 47.02
CA GLY A 233 32.93 22.46 48.00
C GLY A 233 32.50 21.94 49.37
N SER A 234 33.24 20.95 49.88
CA SER A 234 33.05 20.39 51.22
C SER A 234 33.56 21.38 52.27
N THR A 235 32.68 22.06 52.98
CA THR A 235 32.93 22.47 54.37
C THR A 235 31.66 22.32 55.20
N ARG A 236 31.83 21.65 56.34
CA ARG A 236 30.82 21.43 57.37
C ARG A 236 30.69 22.70 58.21
N SER A 237 29.47 23.15 58.51
CA SER A 237 29.03 23.45 59.89
C SER A 237 27.57 23.89 59.89
N GLY A 238 26.79 23.36 60.81
CA GLY A 238 25.38 23.72 60.96
C GLY A 238 25.18 25.09 61.60
N VAL A 239 24.03 25.71 61.31
CA VAL A 239 23.26 26.58 62.22
C VAL A 239 21.84 26.65 61.65
N ALA A 240 20.86 26.52 62.54
CA ALA A 240 19.44 26.66 62.28
C ALA A 240 19.07 28.11 61.97
N GLY A 241 18.16 28.32 61.00
CA GLY A 241 17.61 29.64 60.70
C GLY A 241 16.47 29.58 59.69
N ARG A 242 15.27 29.91 60.16
CA ARG A 242 14.00 29.90 59.42
C ARG A 242 14.02 30.84 58.23
N GLY A 243 13.31 30.43 57.18
CA GLY A 243 12.44 31.34 56.42
C GLY A 243 12.71 31.43 54.92
N ARG A 244 11.59 31.37 54.19
CA ARG A 244 11.37 31.87 52.82
C ARG A 244 11.55 30.84 51.72
N GLY A 245 10.40 30.28 51.33
CA GLY A 245 10.25 29.53 50.09
C GLY A 245 10.55 30.44 48.89
N VAL A 246 11.37 29.93 47.99
CA VAL A 246 11.56 30.45 46.64
C VAL A 246 11.20 29.30 45.71
N SER A 247 10.07 29.48 45.04
CA SER A 247 9.64 28.73 43.86
C SER A 247 10.65 28.93 42.73
N VAL A 248 11.26 27.85 42.23
CA VAL A 248 11.95 27.87 40.95
C VAL A 248 10.90 27.67 39.86
N SER A 249 10.41 28.80 39.34
CA SER A 249 9.70 28.84 38.07
C SER A 249 10.71 28.71 36.92
N ALA A 250 10.30 28.00 35.87
CA ALA A 250 11.00 27.86 34.61
C ALA A 250 11.37 29.23 33.99
N PRO A 251 12.51 29.35 33.28
CA PRO A 251 12.71 30.47 32.36
C PRO A 251 12.16 30.09 31.00
N SER A 252 11.03 30.70 30.64
CA SER A 252 10.58 30.89 29.26
C SER A 252 10.68 32.39 28.93
N ASN A 253 10.96 32.64 27.65
CA ASN A 253 10.84 33.88 26.88
C ASN A 253 12.05 34.81 26.72
N TYR A 254 12.57 34.76 25.48
CA TYR A 254 12.72 35.86 24.51
C TYR A 254 13.27 37.21 24.99
N PRO A 255 14.34 37.72 24.36
CA PRO A 255 14.65 39.14 24.42
C PRO A 255 13.67 39.92 23.54
N ASP A 256 13.04 40.86 24.22
CA ASP A 256 12.39 42.08 23.81
C ASP A 256 13.11 42.84 22.67
N ALA A 257 12.36 43.18 21.63
CA ALA A 257 12.65 44.30 20.73
C ALA A 257 11.32 44.80 20.14
N ALA A 258 10.53 45.49 20.96
CA ALA A 258 9.49 46.39 20.48
C ALA A 258 10.04 47.81 20.38
N LEU A 259 10.50 48.21 19.19
CA LEU A 259 10.36 49.60 18.72
C LEU A 259 10.41 49.67 17.18
N GLU A 260 9.48 50.45 16.63
CA GLU A 260 9.32 50.92 15.24
C GLU A 260 8.15 50.26 14.47
N MET A 261 7.02 50.95 14.58
CA MET A 261 5.82 50.84 13.79
C MET A 261 5.89 51.90 12.69
N ALA A 262 6.02 51.50 11.42
CA ALA A 262 5.46 52.22 10.28
C ALA A 262 5.49 51.40 8.99
N ASP A 263 4.29 50.95 8.61
CA ASP A 263 3.71 51.06 7.27
C ASP A 263 4.04 50.02 6.16
N THR A 264 2.95 49.69 5.44
CA THR A 264 2.84 49.06 4.11
C THR A 264 2.84 47.51 3.99
N VAL A 265 1.64 46.96 4.14
CA VAL A 265 0.95 46.04 3.20
C VAL A 265 1.81 45.23 2.21
N GLY A 266 1.76 43.89 2.29
CA GLY A 266 2.21 43.03 1.19
C GLY A 266 2.29 41.53 1.51
N VAL A 267 1.38 40.76 0.93
CA VAL A 267 1.37 39.28 0.87
C VAL A 267 2.67 38.74 0.25
N GLY A 268 3.28 37.70 0.84
CA GLY A 268 4.34 36.95 0.16
C GLY A 268 5.17 36.04 1.08
N ALA A 269 5.28 34.77 0.68
CA ALA A 269 6.05 33.72 1.33
C ALA A 269 7.49 34.13 1.71
N LYS A 270 7.92 33.78 2.93
CA LYS A 270 9.33 33.80 3.32
C LYS A 270 9.75 32.39 3.72
N GLY A 271 10.51 31.74 2.85
CA GLY A 271 11.39 30.66 3.25
C GLY A 271 12.45 31.21 4.22
N ASN A 272 12.86 30.38 5.18
CA ASN A 272 13.95 30.69 6.10
C ASN A 272 15.23 30.95 5.29
N THR A 273 15.59 32.21 5.11
CA THR A 273 16.93 32.60 4.69
C THR A 273 17.81 32.58 5.93
N LEU A 274 18.66 31.56 6.08
CA LEU A 274 19.68 31.51 7.14
C LEU A 274 20.62 32.71 6.98
N ASP A 275 20.99 33.33 8.10
CA ASP A 275 21.90 34.47 8.09
C ASP A 275 23.31 34.00 7.68
N ALA A 276 24.05 34.82 6.93
CA ALA A 276 25.38 34.45 6.41
C ALA A 276 26.39 34.08 7.52
N SER A 277 26.17 34.60 8.74
CA SER A 277 26.92 34.24 9.95
C SER A 277 26.68 32.78 10.38
N GLU A 278 25.44 32.30 10.25
CA GLU A 278 25.07 30.93 10.63
C GLU A 278 25.57 29.92 9.59
N VAL A 279 25.54 30.29 8.31
CA VAL A 279 26.10 29.49 7.21
C VAL A 279 27.60 29.28 7.40
N ALA A 280 28.35 30.34 7.72
CA ALA A 280 29.79 30.25 7.98
C ALA A 280 30.13 29.41 9.24
N ALA A 281 29.26 29.42 10.26
CA ALA A 281 29.42 28.57 11.44
C ALA A 281 29.19 27.09 11.11
N ILE A 282 28.20 26.79 10.28
CA ILE A 282 27.93 25.43 9.79
C ILE A 282 29.07 24.95 8.89
N GLU A 283 29.55 25.77 7.96
CA GLU A 283 30.70 25.43 7.09
C GLU A 283 31.99 25.18 7.86
N ALA A 284 32.18 25.81 9.03
CA ALA A 284 33.33 25.58 9.90
C ALA A 284 33.25 24.27 10.70
N GLU A 285 32.04 23.76 10.96
CA GLU A 285 31.82 22.49 11.64
C GLU A 285 31.85 21.28 10.70
N LEU A 286 31.61 21.48 9.39
CA LEU A 286 31.71 20.43 8.38
C LEU A 286 33.15 20.20 7.92
N THR A 287 33.54 18.93 7.80
CA THR A 287 34.83 18.59 7.21
C THR A 287 34.83 18.97 5.72
N PRO A 288 35.98 19.37 5.14
CA PRO A 288 36.05 19.78 3.73
C PRO A 288 35.61 18.66 2.76
N GLU A 289 35.78 17.40 3.15
CA GLU A 289 35.31 16.23 2.40
C GLU A 289 33.77 16.10 2.43
N GLN A 290 33.13 16.43 3.54
CA GLN A 290 31.66 16.45 3.65
C GLN A 290 31.05 17.59 2.83
N LEU A 291 31.70 18.76 2.80
CA LEU A 291 31.28 19.88 1.95
C LEU A 291 31.32 19.53 0.46
N GLN A 292 32.35 18.78 0.03
CA GLN A 292 32.43 18.28 -1.34
C GLN A 292 31.31 17.28 -1.66
N LEU A 293 30.97 16.40 -0.71
CA LEU A 293 29.86 15.45 -0.87
C LEU A 293 28.50 16.17 -0.96
N PHE A 294 28.29 17.21 -0.15
CA PHE A 294 27.06 18.02 -0.23
C PHE A 294 26.96 18.80 -1.53
N ALA A 295 28.07 19.33 -2.05
CA ALA A 295 28.08 19.98 -3.36
C ALA A 295 27.71 18.98 -4.48
N GLU A 296 28.27 17.78 -4.44
CA GLU A 296 27.95 16.72 -5.41
C GLU A 296 26.49 16.25 -5.29
N GLU A 297 25.98 16.08 -4.07
CA GLU A 297 24.58 15.70 -3.82
C GLU A 297 23.62 16.79 -4.29
N ASN A 298 23.92 18.07 -4.01
CA ASN A 298 23.12 19.20 -4.47
C ASN A 298 23.09 19.28 -6.01
N ASP A 299 24.22 19.11 -6.68
CA ASP A 299 24.29 19.06 -8.14
C ASP A 299 23.47 17.90 -8.71
N SER A 300 23.51 16.73 -8.05
CA SER A 300 22.71 15.57 -8.46
C SER A 300 21.21 15.82 -8.30
N MET A 301 20.80 16.51 -7.22
CA MET A 301 19.42 16.87 -6.95
C MET A 301 18.90 17.89 -7.97
N VAL A 302 19.71 18.90 -8.32
CA VAL A 302 19.34 19.89 -9.36
C VAL A 302 19.13 19.21 -10.71
N ARG A 303 20.04 18.31 -11.12
CA ARG A 303 19.87 17.55 -12.37
C ARG A 303 18.63 16.67 -12.38
N TYR A 304 18.30 16.04 -11.26
CA TYR A 304 17.07 15.27 -11.13
C TYR A 304 15.83 16.17 -11.32
N TYR A 305 15.82 17.37 -10.71
CA TYR A 305 14.72 18.31 -10.91
C TYR A 305 14.62 18.79 -12.36
N GLU A 306 15.73 19.10 -13.01
CA GLU A 306 15.76 19.46 -14.43
C GLU A 306 15.22 18.33 -15.33
N ASP A 307 15.57 17.07 -15.05
CA ASP A 307 15.06 15.91 -15.79
C ASP A 307 13.55 15.69 -15.56
N THR A 308 13.08 15.84 -14.30
CA THR A 308 11.64 15.76 -14.01
C THR A 308 10.84 16.88 -14.66
N LEU A 309 11.36 18.11 -14.67
CA LEU A 309 10.75 19.25 -15.37
C LEU A 309 10.75 19.01 -16.88
N SER A 310 11.85 18.52 -17.44
CA SER A 310 11.93 18.18 -18.87
C SER A 310 10.92 17.10 -19.23
N LYS A 311 10.73 16.08 -18.38
CA LYS A 311 9.75 15.02 -18.57
C LYS A 311 8.31 15.52 -18.49
N VAL A 312 8.00 16.38 -17.52
CA VAL A 312 6.67 17.02 -17.43
C VAL A 312 6.42 17.86 -18.66
N GLN A 313 7.39 18.68 -19.08
CA GLN A 313 7.28 19.49 -20.28
C GLN A 313 7.11 18.63 -21.55
N CYS A 314 7.82 17.51 -21.66
CA CYS A 314 7.65 16.56 -22.77
C CYS A 314 6.25 15.93 -22.79
N ILE A 315 5.69 15.62 -21.61
CA ILE A 315 4.33 15.10 -21.48
C ILE A 315 3.32 16.18 -21.88
N GLU A 316 3.49 17.40 -21.40
CA GLU A 316 2.63 18.54 -21.75
C GLU A 316 2.63 18.80 -23.26
N TYR A 317 3.81 18.85 -23.90
CA TYR A 317 3.90 19.00 -25.35
C TYR A 317 3.22 17.83 -26.09
N ARG A 318 3.37 16.59 -25.61
CA ARG A 318 2.73 15.42 -26.21
C ARG A 318 1.21 15.47 -26.07
N ASP A 319 0.72 15.91 -24.92
CA ASP A 319 -0.70 15.98 -24.62
C ASP A 319 -1.36 17.15 -25.39
N GLU A 320 -0.66 18.27 -25.56
CA GLU A 320 -1.07 19.36 -26.47
C GLU A 320 -1.12 18.90 -27.94
N TYR A 321 -0.14 18.11 -28.39
CA TYR A 321 -0.11 17.60 -29.76
C TYR A 321 -1.29 16.64 -30.02
N ARG A 322 -1.55 15.73 -29.08
CA ARG A 322 -2.70 14.82 -29.12
C ARG A 322 -4.04 15.58 -29.11
N ALA A 323 -4.14 16.65 -28.31
CA ALA A 323 -5.34 17.49 -28.28
C ALA A 323 -5.56 18.26 -29.60
N ARG A 324 -4.48 18.65 -30.31
CA ARG A 324 -4.59 19.25 -31.64
C ARG A 324 -5.02 18.23 -32.70
N GLU A 325 -4.48 17.02 -32.65
CA GLU A 325 -4.84 15.93 -33.57
C GLU A 325 -6.32 15.55 -33.47
N GLN A 326 -6.84 15.40 -32.24
CA GLN A 326 -8.27 15.13 -31.99
C GLN A 326 -9.20 16.28 -32.47
N ARG A 327 -8.71 17.52 -32.48
CA ARG A 327 -9.48 18.67 -32.99
C ARG A 327 -9.51 18.74 -34.51
N VAL A 328 -8.47 18.24 -35.19
CA VAL A 328 -8.45 18.14 -36.65
C VAL A 328 -9.37 17.00 -37.11
N GLU A 329 -9.29 15.85 -36.45
CA GLU A 329 -10.13 14.68 -36.74
C GLU A 329 -11.63 14.91 -36.47
N ALA A 330 -11.98 15.83 -35.57
CA ALA A 330 -13.38 16.21 -35.30
C ALA A 330 -13.98 17.20 -36.31
N CYS A 331 -13.17 17.78 -37.21
CA CYS A 331 -13.61 18.75 -38.23
C CYS A 331 -13.68 18.16 -39.65
N GLU A 332 -13.16 16.96 -39.88
CA GLU A 332 -13.30 16.18 -41.13
C GLU A 332 -14.54 15.28 -41.10
#